data_AF-A0A1G2EZI6-F1
#
_entry.id   AF-A0A1G2EZI6-F1
#
_cell.length_a   1.000
_cell.length_b   1.000
_cell.length_c   1.000
_cell.angle_alpha   90.00
_cell.angle_beta   90.00
_cell.angle_gamma   90.00
#
_symmetry.space_group_name_H-M   'P 1'
#
loop_
_entity.id
_entity.type
_entity.pdbx_description
1 polymer ?
#
loop_
_entity_poly.entity_id
_entity_poly.type
_entity_poly.pdbx_seq_one_letter_code
_entity_poly.pdbx_strand_id
1 'polypeptide(L)'
;MLGTAVFAFVCAAMCFSRYNTLKNEGSKTDYDTGGGILAMIGMIFVLLAFIFTGAEYYYQLSDIENIKKFQEIESVYKKKADDLSAEFAGYLAQKYPEHEKKIFDKIGPENVQIYLVKYPEIRASETIMKLVEHINKLQSDVYDQQVKMAGARKSIRLRLRNPWILNFVLPKE
;
A
#
# COMPACT_ATOMS: atom_id res chain seq x y z
N MET A 1 -25.47 5.44 -5.83
CA MET A 1 -26.25 5.00 -4.65
C MET A 1 -25.94 5.79 -3.37
N LEU A 2 -25.18 6.89 -3.43
CA LEU A 2 -24.98 7.82 -2.30
C LEU A 2 -26.29 8.55 -1.93
N GLY A 3 -27.13 8.81 -2.94
CA GLY A 3 -28.48 9.32 -2.73
C GLY A 3 -29.32 8.39 -1.88
N THR A 4 -29.28 7.07 -2.08
CA THR A 4 -30.20 6.14 -1.40
C THR A 4 -29.87 5.92 0.08
N ALA A 5 -28.60 5.88 0.47
CA ALA A 5 -28.22 5.68 1.87
C ALA A 5 -28.40 6.95 2.71
N VAL A 6 -28.00 8.12 2.18
CA VAL A 6 -28.25 9.42 2.84
C VAL A 6 -29.75 9.73 2.86
N PHE A 7 -30.47 9.44 1.78
CA PHE A 7 -31.93 9.57 1.74
C PHE A 7 -32.60 8.62 2.73
N ALA A 8 -32.15 7.36 2.85
CA ALA A 8 -32.67 6.45 3.86
C ALA A 8 -32.41 6.94 5.29
N PHE A 9 -31.23 7.52 5.56
CA PHE A 9 -30.92 8.11 6.87
C PHE A 9 -31.78 9.34 7.17
N VAL A 10 -31.93 10.26 6.21
CA VAL A 10 -32.76 11.46 6.34
C VAL A 10 -34.23 11.07 6.50
N CYS A 11 -34.73 10.10 5.73
CA CYS A 11 -36.08 9.57 5.87
C CYS A 11 -36.27 8.86 7.22
N ALA A 12 -35.31 8.06 7.69
CA ALA A 12 -35.40 7.41 9.00
C ALA A 12 -35.37 8.42 10.16
N ALA A 13 -34.52 9.44 10.07
CA ALA A 13 -34.45 10.53 11.06
C ALA A 13 -35.72 11.38 11.06
N MET A 14 -36.30 11.69 9.89
CA MET A 14 -37.58 12.39 9.77
C MET A 14 -38.74 11.53 10.32
N CYS A 15 -38.78 10.22 10.01
CA CYS A 15 -39.77 9.30 10.55
C CYS A 15 -39.66 9.18 12.08
N PHE A 16 -38.45 9.07 12.62
CA PHE A 16 -38.20 8.99 14.07
C PHE A 16 -38.55 10.30 14.78
N SER A 17 -38.18 11.44 14.20
CA SER A 17 -38.53 12.76 14.72
C SER A 17 -40.05 12.95 14.73
N ARG A 18 -40.74 12.64 13.62
CA ARG A 18 -42.19 12.73 13.51
C ARG A 18 -42.91 11.78 14.46
N TYR A 19 -42.40 10.55 14.64
CA TYR A 19 -42.90 9.59 15.62
C TYR A 19 -42.85 10.15 17.06
N ASN A 20 -41.73 10.74 17.46
CA ASN A 20 -41.60 11.35 18.78
C ASN A 20 -42.52 12.57 18.96
N THR A 21 -42.74 13.38 17.91
CA THR A 21 -43.69 14.50 17.97
C THR A 21 -45.13 14.01 18.17
N LEU A 22 -45.57 13.03 17.38
CA LEU A 22 -46.93 12.46 17.47
C LEU A 22 -47.18 11.75 18.81
N LYS A 23 -46.16 11.06 19.35
CA LYS A 23 -46.22 10.41 20.65
C LYS A 23 -46.31 11.42 21.81
N ASN A 24 -45.58 12.54 21.73
CA ASN A 24 -45.67 13.63 22.71
C ASN A 24 -47.03 14.35 22.68
N GLU A 25 -47.73 14.34 21.55
CA GLU A 25 -49.09 14.89 21.39
C GLU A 25 -50.19 13.95 21.91
N GLY A 26 -49.85 12.81 22.50
CA GLY A 26 -50.82 11.88 23.11
C GLY A 26 -51.61 11.02 22.10
N SER A 27 -51.23 11.06 20.82
CA SER A 27 -51.80 10.24 19.75
C SER A 27 -51.30 8.80 19.87
N LYS A 28 -52.17 7.85 20.25
CA LYS A 28 -51.91 6.41 20.08
C LYS A 28 -52.20 6.01 18.64
N THR A 29 -51.16 5.79 17.86
CA THR A 29 -51.27 5.34 16.47
C THR A 29 -50.83 3.89 16.33
N ASP A 30 -51.55 3.07 15.54
CA ASP A 30 -51.20 1.66 15.21
C ASP A 30 -49.80 1.51 14.56
N TYR A 31 -49.20 2.62 14.14
CA TYR A 31 -47.85 2.72 13.61
C TYR A 31 -46.75 2.68 14.69
N ASP A 32 -47.11 2.71 15.98
CA ASP A 32 -46.14 2.86 17.09
C ASP A 32 -45.18 1.68 17.22
N THR A 33 -45.61 0.47 16.87
CA THR A 33 -44.79 -0.74 16.95
C THR A 33 -43.97 -0.95 15.68
N GLY A 34 -44.57 -0.73 14.50
CA GLY A 34 -43.93 -0.96 13.20
C GLY A 34 -42.91 0.14 12.81
N GLY A 35 -43.23 1.40 13.08
CA GLY A 35 -42.35 2.54 12.80
C GLY A 35 -41.09 2.55 13.67
N GLY A 36 -41.24 2.18 14.95
CA GLY A 36 -40.11 2.04 15.88
C GLY A 36 -39.13 0.94 15.47
N ILE A 37 -39.64 -0.22 15.02
CA ILE A 37 -38.80 -1.34 14.55
C ILE A 37 -38.04 -0.95 13.27
N LEU A 38 -38.71 -0.31 12.30
CA LEU A 38 -38.04 0.14 11.07
C LEU A 38 -36.98 1.22 11.33
N ALA A 39 -37.24 2.15 12.25
CA ALA A 39 -36.26 3.14 12.68
C ALA A 39 -35.04 2.49 13.37
N MET A 40 -35.27 1.48 14.21
CA MET A 40 -34.21 0.72 14.86
C MET A 40 -33.35 -0.05 13.85
N ILE A 41 -33.97 -0.73 12.88
CA ILE A 41 -33.27 -1.42 11.79
C ILE A 41 -32.45 -0.43 10.96
N GLY A 42 -33.03 0.71 10.59
CA GLY A 42 -32.33 1.77 9.86
C GLY A 42 -31.12 2.30 10.63
N MET A 43 -31.24 2.49 11.94
CA MET A 43 -30.14 2.93 12.80
C MET A 43 -29.02 1.89 12.88
N ILE A 44 -29.35 0.60 12.94
CA ILE A 44 -28.37 -0.50 12.90
C ILE A 44 -27.61 -0.50 11.57
N PHE A 45 -28.32 -0.36 10.44
CA PHE A 45 -27.67 -0.28 9.13
C PHE A 45 -26.70 0.89 9.01
N VAL A 46 -27.06 2.05 9.58
CA VAL A 46 -26.21 3.25 9.57
C VAL A 46 -24.98 3.05 10.45
N LEU A 47 -25.14 2.48 11.64
CA LEU A 47 -24.02 2.15 12.52
C LEU A 47 -23.05 1.16 11.86
N LEU A 48 -23.58 0.11 11.22
CA LEU A 48 -22.76 -0.83 10.46
C LEU A 48 -22.02 -0.13 9.31
N ALA A 49 -22.72 0.67 8.51
CA ALA A 49 -22.11 1.41 7.41
C ALA A 49 -20.99 2.36 7.90
N PHE A 50 -21.18 3.00 9.06
CA PHE A 50 -20.17 3.86 9.68
C PHE A 50 -18.94 3.06 10.12
N ILE A 51 -19.13 1.91 10.79
CA ILE A 51 -18.03 1.03 11.22
C ILE A 51 -17.23 0.51 10.01
N PHE A 52 -17.93 0.03 8.97
CA PHE A 52 -17.29 -0.46 7.75
C PHE A 52 -16.51 0.65 7.04
N THR A 53 -17.08 1.85 6.91
CA THR A 53 -16.41 2.99 6.27
C THR A 53 -15.18 3.44 7.06
N GLY A 54 -15.28 3.48 8.40
CA GLY A 54 -14.17 3.84 9.28
C GLY A 54 -13.01 2.84 9.23
N ALA A 55 -13.31 1.54 9.17
CA ALA A 55 -12.29 0.50 9.02
C ALA A 55 -11.56 0.64 7.68
N GLU A 56 -12.28 0.81 6.57
CA GLU A 56 -11.70 1.00 5.24
C GLU A 56 -10.82 2.26 5.16
N TYR A 57 -11.24 3.35 5.82
CA TYR A 57 -10.44 4.57 5.96
C TYR A 57 -9.09 4.31 6.64
N TYR A 58 -9.11 3.61 7.79
CA TYR A 58 -7.89 3.28 8.52
C TYR A 58 -6.95 2.38 7.70
N TYR A 59 -7.50 1.37 7.03
CA TYR A 59 -6.71 0.51 6.14
C TYR A 59 -6.12 1.28 4.96
N GLN A 60 -6.79 2.30 4.45
CA GLN A 60 -6.28 3.10 3.33
C GLN A 60 -5.15 4.02 3.77
N LEU A 61 -5.27 4.63 4.96
CA LEU A 61 -4.18 5.42 5.53
C LEU A 61 -2.94 4.56 5.77
N SER A 62 -3.12 3.37 6.35
CA SER A 62 -2.05 2.40 6.57
C SER A 62 -1.37 1.99 5.26
N ASP A 63 -2.14 1.69 4.20
CA ASP A 63 -1.57 1.34 2.89
C ASP A 63 -0.75 2.50 2.28
N ILE A 64 -1.18 3.75 2.43
CA ILE A 64 -0.43 4.93 1.96
C ILE A 64 0.88 5.09 2.73
N GLU A 65 0.85 4.95 4.06
CA GLU A 65 2.06 4.99 4.89
C GLU A 65 3.02 3.85 4.56
N ASN A 66 2.49 2.64 4.34
CA ASN A 66 3.28 1.49 3.93
C ASN A 66 3.95 1.72 2.58
N ILE A 67 3.28 2.35 1.60
CA ILE A 67 3.89 2.71 0.31
C ILE A 67 5.08 3.65 0.53
N LYS A 68 4.94 4.69 1.36
CA LYS A 68 6.05 5.62 1.68
C LYS A 68 7.22 4.88 2.33
N LYS A 69 6.92 4.03 3.32
CA LYS A 69 7.93 3.22 4.00
C LYS A 69 8.67 2.28 3.04
N PHE A 70 7.95 1.61 2.14
CA PHE A 70 8.58 0.73 1.15
C PHE A 70 9.44 1.52 0.16
N GLN A 71 9.04 2.73 -0.25
CA GLN A 71 9.87 3.62 -1.09
C GLN A 71 11.16 4.05 -0.39
N GLU A 72 11.10 4.41 0.89
CA GLU A 72 12.29 4.76 1.66
C GLU A 72 13.24 3.57 1.76
N ILE A 73 12.73 2.38 2.09
CA ILE A 73 13.52 1.15 2.17
C ILE A 73 14.14 0.80 0.80
N GLU A 74 13.37 0.91 -0.28
CA GLU A 74 13.86 0.70 -1.64
C GLU A 74 15.05 1.64 -1.96
N SER A 75 14.93 2.93 -1.59
CA SER A 75 15.99 3.91 -1.83
C SER A 75 17.28 3.58 -1.08
N VAL A 76 17.16 3.08 0.16
CA VAL A 76 18.30 2.66 0.98
C VAL A 76 19.00 1.44 0.38
N TYR A 77 18.23 0.44 -0.08
CA TYR A 77 18.81 -0.75 -0.69
C TYR A 77 19.46 -0.47 -2.04
N LYS A 78 18.87 0.40 -2.86
CA LYS A 78 19.50 0.86 -4.12
C LYS A 78 20.84 1.54 -3.84
N LYS A 79 20.86 2.50 -2.91
CA LYS A 79 22.10 3.19 -2.53
C LYS A 79 23.18 2.21 -2.04
N LYS A 80 22.81 1.25 -1.20
CA LYS A 80 23.74 0.20 -0.73
C LYS A 80 24.26 -0.66 -1.88
N ALA A 81 23.39 -1.04 -2.82
CA ALA A 81 23.79 -1.82 -3.98
C ALA A 81 24.74 -1.04 -4.89
N ASP A 82 24.48 0.26 -5.09
CA ASP A 82 25.34 1.16 -5.84
C ASP A 82 26.73 1.29 -5.18
N ASP A 83 26.78 1.55 -3.86
CA ASP A 83 28.02 1.65 -3.09
C ASP A 83 28.85 0.34 -3.19
N LEU A 84 28.21 -0.82 -3.00
CA LEU A 84 28.88 -2.14 -3.11
C LEU A 84 29.35 -2.45 -4.54
N SER A 85 28.59 -2.01 -5.56
CA SER A 85 28.99 -2.18 -6.95
C SER A 85 30.21 -1.32 -7.31
N ALA A 86 30.32 -0.12 -6.73
CA ALA A 86 31.49 0.73 -6.86
C ALA A 86 32.72 0.14 -6.16
N GLU A 87 32.55 -0.45 -4.96
CA GLU A 87 33.62 -1.19 -4.28
C GLU A 87 34.10 -2.38 -5.14
N PHE A 88 33.16 -3.16 -5.68
CA PHE A 88 33.47 -4.28 -6.57
C PHE A 88 34.25 -3.81 -7.82
N ALA A 89 33.81 -2.72 -8.46
CA ALA A 89 34.52 -2.11 -9.59
C ALA A 89 35.95 -1.66 -9.21
N GLY A 90 36.11 -1.04 -8.05
CA GLY A 90 37.42 -0.63 -7.53
C GLY A 90 38.37 -1.81 -7.29
N TYR A 91 37.87 -2.91 -6.73
CA TYR A 91 38.66 -4.14 -6.56
C TYR A 91 39.07 -4.76 -7.89
N LEU A 92 38.18 -4.78 -8.89
CA LEU A 92 38.50 -5.29 -10.21
C LEU A 92 39.55 -4.44 -10.93
N ALA A 93 39.46 -3.12 -10.82
CA ALA A 93 40.45 -2.21 -11.39
C ALA A 93 41.84 -2.36 -10.75
N GLN A 94 41.92 -2.70 -9.45
CA GLN A 94 43.21 -2.97 -8.80
C GLN A 94 43.81 -4.31 -9.22
N LYS A 95 42.99 -5.37 -9.30
CA LYS A 95 43.46 -6.72 -9.58
C LYS A 95 43.76 -6.97 -11.05
N TYR A 96 43.06 -6.28 -11.95
CA TYR A 96 43.19 -6.40 -13.40
C TYR A 96 43.42 -5.04 -14.07
N PRO A 97 44.60 -4.41 -13.86
CA PRO A 97 44.87 -3.05 -14.37
C PRO A 97 44.96 -2.98 -15.91
N GLU A 98 45.23 -4.10 -16.58
CA GLU A 98 45.23 -4.19 -18.06
C GLU A 98 43.82 -4.13 -18.65
N HIS A 99 42.80 -4.49 -17.87
CA HIS A 99 41.41 -4.28 -18.26
C HIS A 99 41.04 -2.84 -17.89
N GLU A 100 40.80 -2.01 -18.91
CA GLU A 100 40.66 -0.56 -18.76
C GLU A 100 39.73 -0.18 -17.60
N LYS A 101 40.24 0.65 -16.68
CA LYS A 101 39.50 1.20 -15.53
C LYS A 101 38.12 1.78 -15.90
N LYS A 102 38.01 2.34 -17.13
CA LYS A 102 36.77 2.86 -17.72
C LYS A 102 35.68 1.80 -17.96
N ILE A 103 36.05 0.53 -18.15
CA ILE A 103 35.11 -0.58 -18.35
C ILE A 103 34.48 -0.97 -17.01
N PHE A 104 35.23 -0.89 -15.92
CA PHE A 104 34.79 -1.26 -14.57
C PHE A 104 34.08 -0.12 -13.83
N ASP A 105 34.44 1.15 -14.07
CA ASP A 105 33.74 2.31 -13.49
C ASP A 105 32.27 2.44 -13.91
N LYS A 106 31.81 1.67 -14.91
CA LYS A 106 30.42 1.64 -15.38
C LYS A 106 29.62 0.44 -14.86
N ILE A 107 30.13 -0.30 -13.88
CA ILE A 107 29.40 -1.46 -13.33
C ILE A 107 28.24 -0.96 -12.47
N GLY A 108 27.03 -1.05 -13.02
CA GLY A 108 25.80 -0.99 -12.25
C GLY A 108 25.50 -2.33 -11.57
N PRO A 109 24.76 -2.33 -10.45
CA PRO A 109 24.47 -3.53 -9.68
C PRO A 109 23.75 -4.60 -10.52
N GLU A 110 22.94 -4.23 -11.51
CA GLU A 110 22.21 -5.15 -12.40
C GLU A 110 23.11 -5.94 -13.37
N ASN A 111 24.31 -5.45 -13.64
CA ASN A 111 25.20 -6.05 -14.63
C ASN A 111 26.30 -6.92 -14.01
N VAL A 112 26.42 -6.95 -12.68
CA VAL A 112 27.49 -7.64 -11.94
C VAL A 112 27.62 -9.12 -12.36
N GLN A 113 26.50 -9.82 -12.58
CA GLN A 113 26.51 -11.22 -12.99
C GLN A 113 27.08 -11.44 -14.39
N ILE A 114 26.89 -10.50 -15.32
CA ILE A 114 27.38 -10.59 -16.69
C ILE A 114 28.92 -10.55 -16.69
N TYR A 115 29.51 -9.77 -15.79
CA TYR A 115 30.96 -9.67 -15.66
C TYR A 115 31.60 -10.95 -15.08
N LEU A 116 30.90 -11.68 -14.21
CA LEU A 116 31.37 -12.99 -13.72
C LEU A 116 31.38 -14.08 -14.79
N VAL A 117 30.61 -13.91 -15.87
CA VAL A 117 30.63 -14.81 -17.04
C VAL A 117 31.80 -14.44 -17.96
N LYS A 118 32.05 -13.15 -18.17
CA LYS A 118 33.15 -12.66 -19.01
C LYS A 118 34.52 -12.95 -18.42
N TYR A 119 34.64 -12.98 -17.10
CA TYR A 119 35.90 -13.16 -16.39
C TYR A 119 35.77 -14.28 -15.34
N PRO A 120 35.87 -15.55 -15.75
CA PRO A 120 35.66 -16.69 -14.85
C PRO A 120 36.71 -16.76 -13.72
N GLU A 121 37.89 -16.18 -13.91
CA GLU A 121 38.95 -16.09 -12.89
C GLU A 121 38.52 -15.32 -11.63
N ILE A 122 37.54 -14.42 -11.77
CA ILE A 122 36.98 -13.65 -10.65
C ILE A 122 36.19 -14.57 -9.70
N ARG A 123 35.60 -15.65 -10.22
CA ARG A 123 34.84 -16.64 -9.42
C ARG A 123 35.73 -17.43 -8.45
N ALA A 124 37.05 -17.43 -8.67
CA ALA A 124 37.98 -18.11 -7.78
C ALA A 124 38.20 -17.37 -6.45
N SER A 125 37.78 -16.10 -6.34
CA SER A 125 37.91 -15.32 -5.11
C SER A 125 36.64 -15.38 -4.26
N GLU A 126 36.72 -16.00 -3.09
CA GLU A 126 35.59 -16.08 -2.14
C GLU A 126 35.07 -14.70 -1.72
N THR A 127 35.97 -13.73 -1.50
CA THR A 127 35.60 -12.37 -1.11
C THR A 127 34.73 -11.68 -2.16
N ILE A 128 35.07 -11.86 -3.43
CA ILE A 128 34.33 -11.29 -4.54
C ILE A 128 32.97 -11.96 -4.70
N MET A 129 32.92 -13.29 -4.59
CA MET A 129 31.67 -14.03 -4.66
C MET A 129 30.71 -13.62 -3.53
N LYS A 130 31.21 -13.37 -2.31
CA LYS A 130 30.41 -12.83 -1.20
C LYS A 130 29.87 -11.43 -1.49
N LEU A 131 30.68 -10.54 -2.08
CA LEU A 131 30.26 -9.20 -2.51
C LEU A 131 29.13 -9.26 -3.54
N VAL A 132 29.27 -10.12 -4.56
CA VAL A 132 28.26 -10.36 -5.58
C VAL A 132 26.97 -10.91 -4.97
N GLU A 133 27.06 -11.89 -4.09
CA GLU A 133 25.89 -12.45 -3.39
C GLU A 133 25.16 -11.38 -2.59
N HIS A 134 25.89 -10.48 -1.94
CA HIS A 134 25.30 -9.35 -1.22
C HIS A 134 24.59 -8.36 -2.15
N ILE A 135 25.20 -8.02 -3.29
CA ILE A 135 24.57 -7.15 -4.30
C ILE A 135 23.28 -7.80 -4.83
N ASN A 136 23.34 -9.09 -5.20
CA ASN A 136 22.16 -9.83 -5.67
C ASN A 136 21.06 -9.90 -4.61
N LYS A 137 21.42 -10.10 -3.34
CA LYS A 137 20.46 -10.11 -2.24
C LYS A 137 19.78 -8.75 -2.09
N LEU A 138 20.54 -7.65 -2.12
CA LEU A 138 19.98 -6.30 -2.05
C LEU A 138 19.05 -5.99 -3.23
N GLN A 139 19.37 -6.49 -4.43
CA GLN A 139 18.48 -6.37 -5.59
C GLN A 139 17.20 -7.18 -5.44
N SER A 140 17.29 -8.40 -4.92
CA SER A 140 16.12 -9.21 -4.59
C SER A 140 15.25 -8.48 -3.56
N ASP A 141 15.85 -7.90 -2.53
CA ASP A 141 15.13 -7.14 -1.51
C ASP A 141 14.44 -5.90 -2.11
N VAL A 142 15.09 -5.18 -3.04
CA VAL A 142 14.48 -4.08 -3.82
C VAL A 142 13.25 -4.58 -4.59
N TYR A 143 13.37 -5.70 -5.29
CA TYR A 143 12.27 -6.28 -6.06
C TYR A 143 11.10 -6.68 -5.14
N ASP A 144 11.38 -7.30 -4.00
CA ASP A 144 10.37 -7.65 -3.01
C ASP A 144 9.62 -6.42 -2.47
N GLN A 145 10.30 -5.29 -2.27
CA GLN A 145 9.64 -4.05 -1.90
C GLN A 145 8.74 -3.52 -3.01
N GLN A 146 9.17 -3.58 -4.28
CA GLN A 146 8.35 -3.17 -5.41
C GLN A 146 7.08 -4.02 -5.54
N VAL A 147 7.17 -5.33 -5.30
CA VAL A 147 6.01 -6.23 -5.28
C VAL A 147 5.03 -5.83 -4.16
N LYS A 148 5.54 -5.54 -2.95
CA LYS A 148 4.71 -5.08 -1.83
C LYS A 148 4.01 -3.75 -2.13
N MET A 149 4.73 -2.79 -2.73
CA MET A 149 4.14 -1.52 -3.17
C MET A 149 3.06 -1.72 -4.24
N ALA A 150 3.27 -2.61 -5.22
CA ALA A 150 2.26 -2.92 -6.23
C ALA A 150 1.01 -3.55 -5.61
N GLY A 151 1.17 -4.41 -4.60
CA GLY A 151 0.08 -4.96 -3.81
C GLY A 151 -0.75 -3.90 -3.10
N ALA A 152 -0.09 -2.97 -2.37
CA ALA A 152 -0.75 -1.86 -1.68
C ALA A 152 -1.46 -0.89 -2.65
N ARG A 153 -0.86 -0.60 -3.82
CA ARG A 153 -1.53 0.21 -4.84
C ARG A 153 -2.77 -0.47 -5.41
N LYS A 154 -2.73 -1.79 -5.57
CA LYS A 154 -3.88 -2.57 -6.03
C LYS A 154 -5.02 -2.55 -5.01
N SER A 155 -4.74 -2.68 -3.72
CA SER A 155 -5.77 -2.61 -2.66
C SER A 155 -6.45 -1.24 -2.64
N ILE A 156 -5.67 -0.15 -2.68
CA ILE A 156 -6.19 1.22 -2.75
C ILE A 156 -7.11 1.39 -3.97
N ARG A 157 -6.67 0.95 -5.16
CA ARG A 157 -7.47 1.07 -6.38
C ARG A 157 -8.79 0.28 -6.31
N LEU A 158 -8.79 -0.90 -5.69
CA LEU A 158 -9.99 -1.71 -5.51
C LEU A 158 -10.98 -1.03 -4.57
N ARG A 159 -10.51 -0.43 -3.46
CA ARG A 159 -11.37 0.33 -2.54
C ARG A 159 -11.97 1.56 -3.21
N LEU A 160 -11.18 2.33 -3.95
CA LEU A 160 -11.67 3.49 -4.71
C LEU A 160 -12.71 3.13 -5.79
N ARG A 161 -12.68 1.90 -6.32
CA ARG A 161 -13.68 1.41 -7.28
C ARG A 161 -14.94 0.85 -6.62
N ASN A 162 -14.92 0.59 -5.31
CA ASN A 162 -16.04 0.00 -4.62
C ASN A 162 -17.18 1.03 -4.48
N PRO A 163 -18.36 0.80 -5.10
CA PRO A 163 -19.47 1.75 -5.07
C PRO A 163 -20.13 1.86 -3.68
N TRP A 164 -19.79 0.95 -2.76
CA TRP A 164 -20.31 0.91 -1.40
C TRP A 164 -19.46 1.68 -0.40
N ILE A 165 -18.22 2.05 -0.77
CA ILE A 165 -17.34 2.85 0.10
C ILE A 165 -17.53 4.33 -0.24
N LEU A 166 -17.61 5.18 0.78
CA LEU A 166 -17.70 6.62 0.61
C LEU A 166 -16.35 7.20 0.16
N ASN A 167 -16.09 7.15 -1.15
CA ASN A 167 -14.86 7.61 -1.79
C ASN A 167 -14.46 9.07 -1.47
N PHE A 168 -15.36 9.89 -0.95
CA PHE A 168 -15.06 11.27 -0.54
C PHE A 168 -14.43 11.36 0.85
N VAL A 169 -14.64 10.36 1.71
CA VAL A 169 -14.05 10.29 3.06
C VAL A 169 -12.65 9.69 3.01
N LEU A 170 -12.40 8.81 2.04
CA LEU A 170 -11.11 8.16 1.87
C LEU A 170 -10.03 9.16 1.46
N PRO A 171 -8.83 9.11 2.07
CA PRO A 171 -7.72 9.97 1.69
C PRO A 171 -7.29 9.64 0.25
N LYS A 172 -7.22 10.67 -0.59
CA LYS A 172 -6.69 10.57 -1.95
C LYS A 172 -5.17 10.67 -1.88
N GLU A 173 -4.49 9.94 -2.76
CA GLU A 173 -3.02 9.91 -2.87
C GLU A 173 -2.38 11.30 -2.80
#